data_AF-A0ABD4W0X4-F1
#
_entry.id   AF-A0ABD4W0X4-F1
#
_cell.length_a   1.000
_cell.length_b   1.000
_cell.length_c   1.000
_cell.angle_alpha   90.00
_cell.angle_beta   90.00
_cell.angle_gamma   90.00
#
_symmetry.space_group_name_H-M   'P 1'
#
loop_
_entity.id
_entity.type
_entity.pdbx_description
1 polymer ?
#
loop_
_entity_poly.entity_id
_entity_poly.type
_entity_poly.pdbx_seq_one_letter_code
_entity_poly.pdbx_strand_id
1 'polypeptide(L)'
;IKHMDKFMNVLKDGRLELSNNRAERAVKEIVMGRKNWLFSQSSTGAKSMTIIMSILETAKQNGLDQFKYINYLLDKLPNELSLLDTQRLEAYLPWAENVQLHCK
;
A
#
# COMPACT_ATOMS: atom_id res chain seq x y z
N ILE A 1 34.74 -5.69 1.37
CA ILE A 1 33.26 -5.74 1.23
C ILE A 1 32.84 -4.70 0.18
N LYS A 2 32.20 -5.09 -0.93
CA LYS A 2 31.94 -4.20 -2.10
C LYS A 2 31.00 -3.01 -1.85
N HIS A 3 30.29 -2.96 -0.73
CA HIS A 3 29.27 -1.94 -0.42
C HIS A 3 29.44 -1.28 0.95
N MET A 4 30.65 -1.28 1.49
CA MET A 4 30.92 -0.80 2.85
C MET A 4 30.49 0.67 3.05
N ASP A 5 30.74 1.53 2.06
CA ASP A 5 30.39 2.96 2.15
C ASP A 5 28.89 3.19 2.37
N LYS A 6 28.03 2.31 1.83
CA LYS A 6 26.57 2.36 2.02
C LYS A 6 26.17 1.89 3.42
N PHE A 7 26.80 0.83 3.94
CA PHE A 7 26.56 0.35 5.30
C PHE A 7 26.93 1.40 6.35
N MET A 8 28.00 2.15 6.12
CA MET A 8 28.44 3.22 7.02
C MET A 8 27.45 4.38 7.11
N ASN A 9 26.48 4.51 6.19
CA ASN A 9 25.46 5.55 6.29
C ASN A 9 24.51 5.33 7.48
N VAL A 10 24.33 4.09 7.94
CA VAL A 10 23.56 3.78 9.15
C VAL A 10 24.21 4.41 10.39
N LEU A 11 25.53 4.57 10.39
CA LEU A 11 26.25 5.25 11.48
C LEU A 11 26.14 6.78 11.42
N LYS A 12 25.69 7.33 10.28
CA LYS A 12 25.49 8.76 10.09
C LYS A 12 24.07 9.21 10.45
N ASP A 13 23.09 8.32 10.38
CA ASP A 13 21.69 8.58 10.72
C ASP A 13 21.10 7.46 11.57
N GLY A 14 20.84 7.75 12.85
CA GLY A 14 20.26 6.81 13.80
C GLY A 14 18.80 6.41 13.53
N ARG A 15 18.13 7.03 12.54
CA ARG A 15 16.80 6.60 12.07
C ARG A 15 16.87 5.38 11.16
N LEU A 16 18.05 5.06 10.63
CA LEU A 16 18.24 3.91 9.73
C LEU A 16 18.48 2.64 10.55
N GLU A 17 17.76 1.57 10.21
CA GLU A 17 18.01 0.25 10.76
C GLU A 17 19.19 -0.43 10.04
N LEU A 18 20.07 -1.09 10.79
CA LEU A 18 21.17 -1.88 10.22
C LEU A 18 20.66 -3.12 9.47
N SER A 19 19.53 -3.67 9.91
CA SER A 19 18.87 -4.82 9.29
C SER A 19 17.74 -4.38 8.36
N ASN A 20 17.49 -5.14 7.31
CA ASN A 20 16.35 -4.95 6.42
C ASN A 20 15.10 -5.76 6.86
N ASN A 21 15.11 -6.36 8.06
CA ASN A 21 14.06 -7.26 8.56
C ASN A 21 12.65 -6.67 8.43
N ARG A 22 12.49 -5.37 8.72
CA ARG A 22 11.20 -4.68 8.59
C ARG A 22 10.70 -4.65 7.15
N ALA A 23 11.59 -4.33 6.20
CA ALA A 23 11.27 -4.31 4.78
C ALA A 23 10.96 -5.73 4.25
N GLU A 24 11.75 -6.73 4.66
CA GLU A 24 11.51 -8.12 4.25
C GLU A 24 10.16 -8.65 4.76
N ARG A 25 9.80 -8.33 6.02
CA ARG A 25 8.50 -8.68 6.58
C ARG A 25 7.35 -8.03 5.81
N ALA A 26 7.48 -6.75 5.44
CA ALA A 26 6.47 -6.05 4.66
C ALA A 26 6.25 -6.68 3.27
N VAL A 27 7.32 -7.13 2.61
CA VAL A 27 7.24 -7.75 1.27
C VAL A 27 6.80 -9.22 1.32
N LYS A 28 6.92 -9.89 2.48
CA LYS A 28 6.63 -11.32 2.65
C LYS A 28 5.21 -11.69 2.23
N GLU A 29 4.21 -10.89 2.58
CA GLU A 29 2.80 -11.17 2.24
C GLU A 29 2.60 -11.25 0.71
N ILE A 30 3.21 -10.32 -0.04
CA ILE A 30 3.18 -10.29 -1.51
C ILE A 30 3.89 -11.53 -2.08
N VAL A 31 5.06 -11.87 -1.54
CA VAL A 31 5.85 -13.03 -2.00
C VAL A 31 5.09 -14.34 -1.80
N MET A 32 4.39 -14.48 -0.68
CA MET A 32 3.54 -15.63 -0.39
C MET A 32 2.31 -15.64 -1.31
N GLY A 33 1.64 -14.50 -1.49
CA GLY A 33 0.49 -14.36 -2.39
C GLY A 33 0.82 -14.73 -3.84
N ARG A 34 2.01 -14.36 -4.34
CA ARG A 34 2.47 -14.69 -5.69
C ARG A 34 2.49 -16.19 -5.98
N LYS A 35 2.72 -17.04 -4.97
CA LYS A 35 2.64 -18.51 -5.15
C LYS A 35 1.21 -18.99 -5.41
N ASN A 36 0.21 -18.24 -4.95
CA ASN A 36 -1.21 -18.57 -5.09
C ASN A 36 -1.88 -17.85 -6.29
N TRP A 37 -1.27 -16.80 -6.83
CA TRP A 37 -1.76 -16.07 -8.01
C TRP A 37 -1.28 -16.72 -9.32
N LEU A 38 -1.81 -17.91 -9.61
CA LEU A 38 -1.39 -18.78 -10.71
C LEU A 38 -1.38 -18.10 -12.11
N PHE A 39 -2.17 -17.04 -12.28
CA PHE A 39 -2.35 -16.33 -13.56
C PHE A 39 -1.77 -14.91 -13.59
N SER A 40 -1.16 -14.42 -12.51
CA SER A 40 -0.60 -13.05 -12.44
C SER A 40 0.87 -13.00 -12.89
N GLN A 41 1.14 -13.41 -14.13
CA GLN A 41 2.52 -13.51 -14.67
C GLN A 41 2.93 -12.32 -15.55
N SER A 42 2.00 -11.42 -15.90
CA SER A 42 2.32 -10.26 -16.75
C SER A 42 2.90 -9.09 -15.95
N SER A 43 3.76 -8.30 -16.60
CA SER A 43 4.32 -7.08 -16.00
C SER A 43 3.23 -6.04 -15.70
N THR A 44 2.19 -5.97 -16.53
CA THR A 44 1.01 -5.14 -16.31
C THR A 44 0.23 -5.60 -15.08
N GLY A 45 0.01 -6.91 -14.92
CA GLY A 45 -0.62 -7.47 -13.72
C GLY A 45 0.18 -7.20 -12.45
N ALA A 46 1.51 -7.30 -12.51
CA ALA A 46 2.38 -6.98 -11.39
C ALA A 46 2.28 -5.50 -10.96
N LYS A 47 2.20 -4.58 -11.94
CA LYS A 47 1.98 -3.15 -11.67
C LYS A 47 0.63 -2.90 -10.99
N SER A 48 -0.45 -3.46 -11.54
CA SER A 48 -1.79 -3.31 -10.93
C SER A 48 -1.85 -3.88 -9.52
N MET A 49 -1.24 -5.04 -9.28
CA MET A 49 -1.15 -5.65 -7.96
C MET A 49 -0.41 -4.75 -6.97
N THR A 50 0.70 -4.13 -7.40
CA THR A 50 1.48 -3.21 -6.56
C THR A 50 0.64 -2.00 -6.14
N ILE A 51 -0.18 -1.46 -7.06
CA ILE A 51 -1.08 -0.34 -6.76
C ILE A 51 -2.14 -0.76 -5.73
N ILE A 52 -2.80 -1.89 -5.94
CA ILE A 52 -3.83 -2.40 -5.02
C ILE A 52 -3.24 -2.63 -3.63
N MET A 53 -2.08 -3.28 -3.53
CA MET A 53 -1.40 -3.52 -2.27
C MET A 53 -1.00 -2.21 -1.56
N SER A 54 -0.55 -1.20 -2.31
CA SER A 54 -0.26 0.12 -1.74
C SER A 54 -1.50 0.75 -1.09
N ILE A 55 -2.65 0.66 -1.76
CA ILE A 55 -3.94 1.17 -1.23
C ILE A 55 -4.34 0.41 0.05
N LEU A 56 -4.26 -0.92 0.02
CA LEU A 56 -4.61 -1.78 1.16
C LEU A 56 -3.69 -1.57 2.37
N GLU A 57 -2.39 -1.44 2.14
CA GLU A 57 -1.44 -1.20 3.23
C GLU A 57 -1.65 0.20 3.80
N THR A 58 -1.91 1.21 2.95
CA THR A 58 -2.24 2.56 3.44
C THR A 58 -3.51 2.54 4.30
N ALA A 59 -4.55 1.82 3.90
CA ALA A 59 -5.77 1.67 4.68
C ALA A 59 -5.50 1.02 6.05
N LYS A 60 -4.72 -0.07 6.07
CA LYS A 60 -4.31 -0.76 7.30
C LYS A 60 -3.50 0.14 8.24
N GLN A 61 -2.56 0.92 7.69
CA GLN A 61 -1.78 1.88 8.48
C GLN A 61 -2.63 3.01 9.07
N ASN A 62 -3.79 3.30 8.46
CA ASN A 62 -4.79 4.26 8.96
C ASN A 62 -5.86 3.60 9.86
N GLY A 63 -5.68 2.33 10.26
CA GLY A 63 -6.57 1.63 11.16
C GLY A 63 -7.92 1.20 10.55
N LEU A 64 -7.99 1.08 9.22
CA LEU A 64 -9.19 0.63 8.52
C LEU A 64 -9.17 -0.88 8.25
N ASP A 65 -10.36 -1.47 8.19
CA ASP A 65 -10.56 -2.78 7.58
C ASP A 65 -10.34 -2.69 6.06
N GLN A 66 -9.35 -3.45 5.61
CA GLN A 66 -8.87 -3.48 4.23
C GLN A 66 -9.97 -3.86 3.22
N PHE A 67 -10.83 -4.81 3.57
CA PHE A 67 -11.87 -5.31 2.68
C PHE A 67 -13.04 -4.32 2.58
N LYS A 68 -13.48 -3.77 3.71
CA LYS A 68 -14.50 -2.71 3.73
C LYS A 68 -14.05 -1.50 2.93
N TYR A 69 -12.80 -1.08 3.09
CA TYR A 69 -12.28 0.08 2.37
C TYR A 69 -12.26 -0.13 0.85
N ILE A 70 -11.78 -1.28 0.35
CA ILE A 70 -11.84 -1.54 -1.10
C ILE A 70 -13.29 -1.60 -1.60
N ASN A 71 -14.21 -2.23 -0.88
CA ASN A 71 -15.61 -2.25 -1.29
C ASN A 71 -16.21 -0.84 -1.31
N TYR A 72 -15.91 -0.02 -0.31
CA TYR A 72 -16.34 1.37 -0.26
C TYR A 72 -15.84 2.16 -1.48
N LEU A 73 -14.56 2.02 -1.83
CA LEU A 73 -14.00 2.67 -3.01
C LEU A 73 -14.65 2.17 -4.31
N LEU A 74 -14.83 0.87 -4.47
CA LEU A 74 -15.46 0.27 -5.66
C LEU A 74 -16.95 0.60 -5.79
N ASP A 75 -17.65 0.86 -4.68
CA ASP A 75 -19.05 1.28 -4.68
C ASP A 75 -19.20 2.77 -4.98
N LYS A 76 -18.33 3.62 -4.41
CA LYS A 76 -18.50 5.08 -4.50
C LYS A 76 -17.78 5.73 -5.68
N LEU A 77 -16.52 5.36 -5.94
CA LEU A 77 -15.72 6.03 -6.98
C LEU A 77 -16.31 5.93 -8.39
N PRO A 78 -16.92 4.82 -8.85
CA PRO A 78 -17.52 4.76 -10.18
C PRO A 78 -18.71 5.71 -10.37
N ASN A 79 -19.34 6.14 -9.26
CA ASN A 79 -20.46 7.07 -9.27
C ASN A 79 -20.01 8.54 -9.21
N GLU A 80 -18.70 8.81 -9.11
CA GLU A 80 -18.16 10.17 -9.08
C GLU A 80 -18.09 10.77 -10.48
N LEU A 81 -18.45 12.05 -10.61
CA LEU A 81 -18.54 12.75 -11.91
C LEU A 81 -17.19 12.89 -12.61
N SER A 82 -16.11 13.02 -11.84
CA SER A 82 -14.75 13.13 -12.37
C SER A 82 -13.72 12.67 -11.34
N LEU A 83 -12.93 11.67 -11.72
CA LEU A 83 -11.77 11.20 -10.95
C LEU A 83 -10.52 12.06 -11.15
N LEU A 84 -10.58 13.09 -11.99
CA LEU A 84 -9.48 14.04 -12.21
C LEU A 84 -9.50 15.19 -11.20
N ASP A 85 -10.60 15.33 -10.45
CA ASP A 85 -10.75 16.37 -9.44
C ASP A 85 -10.16 15.91 -8.11
N THR A 86 -8.97 16.42 -7.79
CA THR A 86 -8.25 16.08 -6.57
C THR A 86 -9.00 16.45 -5.31
N GLN A 87 -9.79 17.53 -5.30
CA GLN A 87 -10.55 17.94 -4.12
C GLN A 87 -11.67 16.94 -3.81
N ARG A 88 -12.29 16.36 -4.83
CA ARG A 88 -13.30 15.31 -4.64
C ARG A 88 -12.69 14.01 -4.14
N LEU A 89 -11.50 13.66 -4.63
CA LEU A 89 -10.80 12.45 -4.17
C LEU A 89 -10.40 12.50 -2.71
N GLU A 90 -10.17 13.69 -2.14
CA GLU A 90 -9.84 13.85 -0.72
C GLU A 90 -10.89 13.24 0.22
N ALA A 91 -12.17 13.26 -0.17
CA ALA A 91 -13.27 12.69 0.61
C ALA A 91 -13.20 11.14 0.73
N TYR A 92 -12.44 10.49 -0.16
CA TYR A 92 -12.29 9.03 -0.20
C TYR A 92 -10.97 8.55 0.40
N LEU A 93 -10.11 9.46 0.87
CA LEU A 93 -8.81 9.09 1.43
C LEU A 93 -8.98 8.37 2.77
N PRO A 94 -8.01 7.52 3.17
CA PRO A 94 -8.14 6.68 4.36
C PRO A 94 -8.37 7.46 5.65
N TRP A 95 -7.90 8.70 5.76
CA TRP A 95 -8.05 9.56 6.94
C TRP A 95 -9.31 10.42 6.92
N ALA A 96 -10.13 10.38 5.87
CA ALA A 96 -11.38 11.12 5.81
C ALA A 96 -12.39 10.58 6.84
N GLU A 97 -13.12 11.48 7.49
CA GLU A 97 -14.04 11.14 8.59
C GLU A 97 -15.11 10.13 8.16
N ASN A 98 -15.73 10.32 7.00
CA ASN A 98 -16.73 9.40 6.46
C ASN A 98 -16.14 8.00 6.21
N VAL A 99 -14.94 7.92 5.66
CA VAL A 99 -14.25 6.65 5.42
C VAL A 99 -13.96 5.94 6.75
N GLN A 100 -13.49 6.68 7.74
CA GLN A 100 -13.20 6.17 9.09
C GLN A 100 -14.46 5.66 9.80
N LEU A 101 -15.61 6.29 9.58
CA LEU A 101 -16.89 5.83 10.13
C LEU A 101 -17.38 4.52 9.50
N HIS A 102 -17.22 4.38 8.17
CA HIS A 102 -17.76 3.22 7.44
C HIS A 102 -16.80 2.03 7.35
N CYS A 103 -15.49 2.27 7.40
CA CYS A 103 -14.46 1.28 7.08
C CYS A 103 -13.58 0.88 8.27
N LYS A 104 -13.86 1.31 9.50
CA LYS A 104 -13.22 0.76 10.70
C LYS A 104 -13.64 -0.67 11.01
#